data_AF-A0A2D5PPU2-F1
#
_entry.id   AF-A0A2D5PPU2-F1
#
_cell.length_a   1.000
_cell.length_b   1.000
_cell.length_c   1.000
_cell.angle_alpha   90.00
_cell.angle_beta   90.00
_cell.angle_gamma   90.00
#
_symmetry.space_group_name_H-M   'P 1'
#
loop_
_entity.id
_entity.type
_entity.pdbx_description
1 polymer ?
#
loop_
_entity_poly.entity_id
_entity_poly.type
_entity_poly.pdbx_seq_one_letter_code
_entity_poly.pdbx_strand_id
1 'polypeptide(L)'
;MKKEMKLTRYLYFADEVYYSLIECFNEKRSFQEVLFWAFELHFSGLADELWDAIWFIYYTHCSTKRPKLEKVLLKNNEKANLFDSVLDSIKLLYYSKKNEIKVSFENKMKRKRKTKILFKWLDEFNDKYIDLIINIHRKKWKNIRGYLELAENIIEVYEEVKKYFRLQHDLYLNDYDLNSHPYKDKKMIILALIHYLFDSLKDTEKEFKKEG
;
A
#
# COMPACT_ATOMS: atom_id res chain seq x y z
N MET A 1 25.79 -3.19 3.78
CA MET A 1 25.42 -3.69 5.13
C MET A 1 25.08 -5.16 5.01
N LYS A 2 25.75 -6.04 5.78
CA LYS A 2 25.27 -7.42 5.92
C LYS A 2 23.90 -7.36 6.61
N LYS A 3 22.87 -7.97 6.01
CA LYS A 3 21.58 -8.17 6.68
C LYS A 3 21.88 -9.07 7.88
N GLU A 4 21.71 -8.54 9.09
CA GLU A 4 21.96 -9.31 10.30
C GLU A 4 20.91 -10.42 10.39
N MET A 5 21.39 -11.65 10.58
CA MET A 5 20.54 -12.83 10.64
C MET A 5 19.85 -12.85 12.00
N LYS A 6 18.53 -12.61 12.02
CA LYS A 6 17.72 -12.65 13.23
C LYS A 6 16.95 -13.96 13.30
N LEU A 7 16.97 -14.59 14.47
CA LEU A 7 16.18 -15.78 14.77
C LEU A 7 15.01 -15.43 15.68
N THR A 8 13.92 -16.16 15.54
CA THR A 8 12.75 -16.08 16.43
C THR A 8 12.93 -16.99 17.66
N ARG A 9 11.98 -16.95 18.60
CA ARG A 9 12.00 -17.80 19.81
C ARG A 9 11.98 -19.30 19.49
N TYR A 10 11.39 -19.70 18.37
CA TYR A 10 11.43 -21.08 17.85
C TYR A 10 12.54 -21.31 16.83
N LEU A 11 13.52 -20.40 16.75
CA LEU A 11 14.72 -20.50 15.92
C LEU A 11 14.45 -20.51 14.41
N TYR A 12 13.31 -19.97 13.98
CA TYR A 12 13.09 -19.66 12.57
C TYR A 12 13.85 -18.41 12.18
N PHE A 13 14.24 -18.30 10.91
CA PHE A 13 14.72 -17.03 10.39
C PHE A 13 13.58 -16.02 10.35
N ALA A 14 13.83 -14.80 10.84
CA ALA A 14 12.79 -13.78 10.97
C ALA A 14 12.14 -13.39 9.63
N ASP A 15 12.91 -13.40 8.54
CA ASP A 15 12.37 -13.15 7.20
C ASP A 15 11.50 -14.30 6.68
N GLU A 16 11.87 -15.56 6.93
CA GLU A 16 11.01 -16.70 6.61
C GLU A 16 9.68 -16.64 7.37
N VAL A 17 9.69 -16.23 8.65
CA VAL A 17 8.45 -16.03 9.42
C VAL A 17 7.61 -14.88 8.84
N TYR A 18 8.25 -13.76 8.48
CA TYR A 18 7.58 -12.63 7.83
C TYR A 18 6.89 -13.05 6.52
N TYR A 19 7.60 -13.79 5.65
CA TYR A 19 7.05 -14.26 4.38
C TYR A 19 5.97 -15.32 4.58
N SER A 20 6.14 -16.23 5.54
CA SER A 20 5.12 -17.23 5.89
C SER A 20 3.82 -16.57 6.34
N LEU A 21 3.90 -15.49 7.13
CA LEU A 21 2.73 -14.71 7.52
C LEU A 21 2.02 -14.10 6.28
N ILE A 22 2.77 -13.46 5.38
CA ILE A 22 2.22 -12.88 4.15
C ILE A 22 1.59 -13.95 3.27
N GLU A 23 2.24 -15.08 3.09
CA GLU A 23 1.75 -16.22 2.31
C GLU A 23 0.46 -16.77 2.91
N CYS A 24 0.38 -16.92 4.23
CA CYS A 24 -0.84 -17.34 4.91
C CYS A 24 -2.03 -16.42 4.60
N PHE A 25 -1.78 -15.11 4.59
CA PHE A 25 -2.78 -14.14 4.15
C PHE A 25 -3.12 -14.31 2.68
N ASN A 26 -2.14 -14.40 1.77
CA ASN A 26 -2.36 -14.55 0.33
C ASN A 26 -3.20 -15.80 0.00
N GLU A 27 -2.84 -16.94 0.55
CA GLU A 27 -3.44 -18.24 0.26
C GLU A 27 -4.72 -18.53 1.07
N LYS A 28 -5.10 -17.62 1.99
CA LYS A 28 -6.23 -17.83 2.92
C LYS A 28 -6.06 -19.12 3.73
N ARG A 29 -4.86 -19.31 4.28
CA ARG A 29 -4.59 -20.36 5.25
C ARG A 29 -5.47 -20.19 6.49
N SER A 30 -5.46 -21.20 7.37
CA SER A 30 -6.29 -21.18 8.57
C SER A 30 -5.96 -19.97 9.45
N PHE A 31 -6.96 -19.45 10.16
CA PHE A 31 -6.74 -18.33 11.08
C PHE A 31 -5.72 -18.69 12.18
N GLN A 32 -5.71 -19.96 12.62
CA GLN A 32 -4.73 -20.48 13.58
C GLN A 32 -3.29 -20.36 13.06
N GLU A 33 -3.06 -20.68 11.79
CA GLU A 33 -1.74 -20.60 11.15
C GLU A 33 -1.28 -19.15 10.97
N VAL A 34 -2.19 -18.26 10.60
CA VAL A 34 -1.92 -16.81 10.57
C VAL A 34 -1.51 -16.30 11.96
N LEU A 35 -2.26 -16.68 12.99
CA LEU A 35 -1.94 -16.30 14.37
C LEU A 35 -0.60 -16.88 14.82
N PHE A 36 -0.28 -18.12 14.43
CA PHE A 36 1.00 -18.74 14.75
C PHE A 36 2.16 -17.89 14.25
N TRP A 37 2.21 -17.56 12.96
CA TRP A 37 3.32 -16.77 12.40
C TRP A 37 3.38 -15.34 12.94
N ALA A 38 2.22 -14.70 13.11
CA ALA A 38 2.19 -13.35 13.65
C ALA A 38 2.64 -13.30 15.12
N PHE A 39 2.23 -14.26 15.93
CA PHE A 39 2.66 -14.34 17.32
C PHE A 39 4.08 -14.82 17.47
N GLU A 40 4.60 -15.56 16.50
CA GLU A 40 6.02 -15.87 16.48
C GLU A 40 6.88 -14.60 16.36
N LEU A 41 6.50 -13.65 15.51
CA LEU A 41 7.16 -12.34 15.45
C LEU A 41 6.96 -11.56 16.75
N HIS A 42 5.71 -11.48 17.23
CA HIS A 42 5.36 -10.71 18.43
C HIS A 42 6.16 -11.15 19.66
N PHE A 43 6.10 -12.43 20.01
CA PHE A 43 6.75 -12.96 21.21
C PHE A 43 8.26 -13.10 21.08
N SER A 44 8.81 -12.98 19.86
CA SER A 44 10.25 -12.87 19.63
C SER A 44 10.79 -11.45 19.77
N GLY A 45 9.94 -10.47 20.11
CA GLY A 45 10.33 -9.06 20.20
C GLY A 45 10.52 -8.39 18.83
N LEU A 46 10.01 -9.00 17.75
CA LEU A 46 10.12 -8.51 16.37
C LEU A 46 8.86 -7.69 15.99
N ALA A 47 8.50 -6.73 16.85
CA ALA A 47 7.30 -5.93 16.67
C ALA A 47 7.34 -5.09 15.39
N ASP A 48 8.51 -4.53 15.05
CA ASP A 48 8.73 -3.78 13.82
C ASP A 48 8.42 -4.60 12.57
N GLU A 49 8.97 -5.83 12.49
CA GLU A 49 8.76 -6.75 11.37
C GLU A 49 7.29 -7.20 11.28
N LEU A 50 6.65 -7.46 12.43
CA LEU A 50 5.22 -7.79 12.48
C LEU A 50 4.34 -6.65 11.96
N TRP A 51 4.58 -5.43 12.43
CA TRP A 51 3.77 -4.28 12.02
C TRP A 51 4.02 -3.88 10.58
N ASP A 52 5.23 -4.05 10.08
CA ASP A 52 5.52 -3.92 8.65
C ASP A 52 4.69 -4.92 7.83
N ALA A 53 4.61 -6.19 8.26
CA ALA A 53 3.77 -7.19 7.60
C ALA A 53 2.27 -6.83 7.65
N ILE A 54 1.76 -6.40 8.82
CA ILE A 54 0.36 -5.96 8.99
C ILE A 54 0.03 -4.82 8.04
N TRP A 55 0.90 -3.82 7.94
CA TRP A 55 0.71 -2.70 7.02
C TRP A 55 0.78 -3.13 5.56
N PHE A 56 1.75 -3.98 5.22
CA PHE A 56 1.85 -4.55 3.88
C PHE A 56 0.54 -5.25 3.48
N ILE A 57 0.05 -6.15 4.33
CA ILE A 57 -1.22 -6.89 4.12
C ILE A 57 -2.40 -5.92 3.98
N TYR A 58 -2.45 -4.87 4.81
CA TYR A 58 -3.49 -3.85 4.72
C TYR A 58 -3.47 -3.15 3.36
N TYR A 59 -2.32 -2.63 2.94
CA TYR A 59 -2.23 -1.87 1.70
C TYR A 59 -2.42 -2.74 0.46
N THR A 60 -2.00 -3.99 0.46
CA THR A 60 -2.16 -4.90 -0.68
C THR A 60 -3.56 -5.50 -0.81
N HIS A 61 -4.28 -5.73 0.29
CA HIS A 61 -5.54 -6.49 0.27
C HIS A 61 -6.79 -5.73 0.75
N CYS A 62 -6.65 -4.65 1.52
CA CYS A 62 -7.79 -4.08 2.24
C CYS A 62 -8.02 -2.58 1.96
N SER A 63 -6.95 -1.83 1.73
CA SER A 63 -6.94 -0.35 1.67
C SER A 63 -8.00 0.25 0.74
N THR A 64 -8.20 -0.33 -0.44
CA THR A 64 -9.13 0.21 -1.46
C THR A 64 -10.61 0.07 -1.09
N LYS A 65 -10.98 -0.93 -0.28
CA LYS A 65 -12.40 -1.14 0.13
C LYS A 65 -12.68 -0.79 1.58
N ARG A 66 -11.64 -0.74 2.42
CA ARG A 66 -11.77 -0.42 3.83
C ARG A 66 -10.75 0.67 4.24
N PRO A 67 -10.75 1.86 3.61
CA PRO A 67 -9.81 2.93 3.96
C PRO A 67 -9.91 3.35 5.43
N LYS A 68 -11.11 3.26 6.04
CA LYS A 68 -11.32 3.58 7.46
C LYS A 68 -10.58 2.62 8.42
N LEU A 69 -10.17 1.44 7.96
CA LEU A 69 -9.41 0.48 8.76
C LEU A 69 -8.01 1.00 9.10
N GLU A 70 -7.41 1.85 8.25
CA GLU A 70 -6.12 2.50 8.51
C GLU A 70 -6.10 3.21 9.86
N LYS A 71 -7.16 3.97 10.19
CA LYS A 71 -7.26 4.68 11.48
C LYS A 71 -7.28 3.73 12.68
N VAL A 72 -7.84 2.54 12.52
CA VAL A 72 -7.85 1.53 13.59
C VAL A 72 -6.47 0.90 13.72
N LEU A 73 -5.82 0.59 12.60
CA LEU A 73 -4.46 0.05 12.59
C LEU A 73 -3.44 1.04 13.15
N LEU A 74 -3.57 2.34 12.86
CA LEU A 74 -2.74 3.40 13.47
C LEU A 74 -2.84 3.38 15.00
N LYS A 75 -4.06 3.37 15.54
CA LYS A 75 -4.30 3.30 16.99
C LYS A 75 -3.76 2.02 17.63
N ASN A 76 -3.86 0.90 16.92
CA ASN A 76 -3.32 -0.36 17.42
C ASN A 76 -1.79 -0.40 17.33
N ASN A 77 -1.18 0.25 16.34
CA ASN A 77 0.26 0.35 16.18
C ASN A 77 0.90 1.19 17.30
N GLU A 78 0.25 2.26 17.78
CA GLU A 78 0.68 2.99 18.99
C GLU A 78 0.82 2.06 20.21
N LYS A 79 0.10 0.93 20.21
CA LYS A 79 0.12 -0.10 21.24
C LYS A 79 0.72 -1.42 20.70
N ALA A 80 1.72 -1.31 19.82
CA ALA A 80 2.30 -2.41 19.06
C ALA A 80 2.77 -3.61 19.89
N ASN A 81 3.22 -3.35 21.12
CA ASN A 81 3.73 -4.36 22.04
C ASN A 81 2.62 -5.09 22.83
N LEU A 82 1.36 -4.66 22.71
CA LEU A 82 0.25 -5.32 23.38
C LEU A 82 -0.32 -6.42 22.48
N PHE A 83 -0.50 -7.59 23.09
CA PHE A 83 -1.10 -8.76 22.45
C PHE A 83 -2.46 -8.45 21.80
N ASP A 84 -3.35 -7.77 22.54
CA ASP A 84 -4.71 -7.46 22.08
C ASP A 84 -4.70 -6.60 20.81
N SER A 85 -3.82 -5.59 20.74
CA SER A 85 -3.68 -4.72 19.58
C SER A 85 -3.28 -5.51 18.32
N VAL A 86 -2.37 -6.47 18.47
CA VAL A 86 -1.93 -7.34 17.38
C VAL A 86 -3.05 -8.28 16.97
N LEU A 87 -3.66 -8.98 17.92
CA LEU A 87 -4.74 -9.93 17.68
C LEU A 87 -5.93 -9.26 16.97
N ASP A 88 -6.35 -8.09 17.43
CA ASP A 88 -7.46 -7.36 16.82
C ASP A 88 -7.14 -6.90 15.41
N SER A 89 -5.91 -6.43 15.16
CA SER A 89 -5.46 -6.04 13.83
C SER A 89 -5.47 -7.22 12.85
N ILE A 90 -4.95 -8.38 13.28
CA ILE A 90 -4.94 -9.60 12.46
C ILE A 90 -6.36 -10.08 12.18
N LYS A 91 -7.25 -10.11 13.19
CA LYS A 91 -8.67 -10.47 13.00
C LYS A 91 -9.33 -9.56 11.97
N LEU A 92 -9.16 -8.25 12.12
CA LEU A 92 -9.75 -7.26 11.22
C LEU A 92 -9.28 -7.47 9.77
N LEU A 93 -7.98 -7.73 9.57
CA LEU A 93 -7.42 -7.99 8.25
C LEU A 93 -7.88 -9.34 7.69
N TYR A 94 -7.84 -10.40 8.48
CA TYR A 94 -8.14 -11.76 8.04
C TYR A 94 -9.58 -11.90 7.54
N TYR A 95 -10.53 -11.33 8.29
CA TYR A 95 -11.95 -11.35 7.93
C TYR A 95 -12.38 -10.20 7.01
N SER A 96 -11.46 -9.33 6.60
CA SER A 96 -11.77 -8.31 5.59
C SER A 96 -12.09 -8.96 4.26
N LYS A 97 -13.09 -8.41 3.56
CA LYS A 97 -13.31 -8.76 2.15
C LYS A 97 -12.06 -8.38 1.37
N LYS A 98 -11.33 -9.39 0.90
CA LYS A 98 -10.12 -9.18 0.11
C LYS A 98 -10.44 -8.40 -1.16
N ASN A 99 -9.63 -7.40 -1.38
CA ASN A 99 -9.57 -6.64 -2.59
C ASN A 99 -8.10 -6.63 -3.00
N GLU A 100 -7.71 -7.57 -3.85
CA GLU A 100 -6.34 -7.61 -4.33
C GLU A 100 -6.13 -6.36 -5.17
N ILE A 101 -5.37 -5.40 -4.63
CA ILE A 101 -4.56 -4.59 -5.52
C ILE A 101 -3.73 -5.64 -6.26
N LYS A 102 -3.98 -5.80 -7.56
CA LYS A 102 -3.17 -6.67 -8.44
C LYS A 102 -1.79 -6.04 -8.57
N VAL A 103 -1.05 -6.06 -7.45
CA VAL A 103 0.36 -5.78 -7.34
C VAL A 103 1.02 -7.00 -7.97
N SER A 104 1.00 -7.07 -9.31
CA SER A 104 1.86 -8.02 -9.99
C SER A 104 3.28 -7.60 -9.62
N PHE A 105 3.99 -8.43 -8.85
CA PHE A 105 5.41 -8.28 -8.51
C PHE A 105 6.35 -8.49 -9.72
N GLU A 106 5.80 -8.50 -10.93
CA GLU A 106 6.56 -8.61 -12.16
C GLU A 106 7.31 -7.30 -12.46
N ASN A 107 8.57 -7.27 -12.02
CA ASN A 107 9.54 -6.16 -12.11
C ASN A 107 9.97 -5.75 -13.52
N LYS A 108 9.28 -6.13 -14.59
CA LYS A 108 9.69 -5.75 -15.95
C LYS A 108 8.91 -4.52 -16.43
N MET A 109 9.37 -3.35 -15.99
CA MET A 109 8.95 -2.08 -16.57
C MET A 109 9.31 -2.07 -18.06
N LYS A 110 8.31 -2.00 -18.94
CA LYS A 110 8.55 -1.78 -20.37
C LYS A 110 8.78 -0.28 -20.55
N ARG A 111 10.04 0.18 -20.43
CA ARG A 111 10.44 1.54 -20.84
C ARG A 111 10.07 1.72 -22.31
N LYS A 112 8.94 2.36 -22.58
CA LYS A 112 8.65 2.88 -23.92
C LYS A 112 9.24 4.28 -24.00
N ARG A 113 9.86 4.61 -25.14
CA ARG A 113 10.35 5.95 -25.46
C ARG A 113 9.28 7.00 -25.16
N LYS A 114 9.71 8.20 -24.72
CA LYS A 114 8.85 9.38 -24.50
C LYS A 114 7.80 9.45 -25.61
N THR A 115 6.56 9.13 -25.26
CA THR A 115 5.47 9.27 -26.23
C THR A 115 5.24 10.77 -26.30
N LYS A 116 5.50 11.41 -27.44
CA LYS A 116 5.11 12.80 -27.71
C LYS A 116 3.58 12.89 -27.63
N ILE A 117 3.06 13.02 -26.42
CA ILE A 117 1.65 13.27 -26.16
C ILE A 117 1.65 14.46 -25.20
N LEU A 118 1.58 15.66 -25.80
CA LEU A 118 1.46 16.92 -25.08
C LEU A 118 0.00 17.10 -24.68
N PHE A 119 -0.36 16.56 -23.52
CA PHE A 119 -1.52 17.11 -22.82
C PHE A 119 -1.11 18.50 -22.30
N LYS A 120 -1.78 19.57 -22.73
CA LYS A 120 -1.47 20.94 -22.26
C LYS A 120 -1.53 21.07 -20.73
N TRP A 121 -2.40 20.29 -20.07
CA TRP A 121 -2.50 20.28 -18.62
C TRP A 121 -1.26 19.73 -17.91
N LEU A 122 -0.34 19.07 -18.62
CA LEU A 122 0.92 18.60 -18.03
C LEU A 122 1.89 19.73 -17.69
N ASP A 123 1.72 20.92 -18.28
CA ASP A 123 2.58 22.08 -18.02
C ASP A 123 2.50 22.54 -16.55
N GLU A 124 1.45 22.10 -15.84
CA GLU A 124 1.29 22.31 -14.40
C GLU A 124 2.19 21.39 -13.56
N PHE A 125 2.72 20.29 -14.09
CA PHE A 125 3.41 19.26 -13.32
C PHE A 125 4.92 19.42 -13.39
N ASN A 126 5.61 18.90 -12.39
CA ASN A 126 7.07 18.87 -12.41
C ASN A 126 7.56 17.88 -13.49
N ASP A 127 8.44 18.36 -14.38
CA ASP A 127 9.03 17.60 -15.49
C ASP A 127 9.58 16.22 -15.07
N LYS A 128 10.11 16.11 -13.85
CA LYS A 128 10.64 14.86 -13.29
C LYS A 128 9.57 13.76 -13.20
N TYR A 129 8.32 14.12 -12.99
CA TYR A 129 7.23 13.19 -12.69
C TYR A 129 6.18 13.08 -13.80
N ILE A 130 6.32 13.84 -14.91
CA ILE A 130 5.37 13.80 -16.05
C ILE A 130 5.09 12.38 -16.53
N ASP A 131 6.13 11.55 -16.69
CA ASP A 131 5.95 10.16 -17.14
C ASP A 131 5.11 9.33 -16.16
N LEU A 132 5.31 9.51 -14.85
CA LEU A 132 4.50 8.87 -13.81
C LEU A 132 3.05 9.32 -13.95
N ILE A 133 2.80 10.63 -14.03
CA ILE A 133 1.45 11.21 -14.15
C ILE A 133 0.73 10.71 -15.41
N ILE A 134 1.41 10.62 -16.55
CA ILE A 134 0.84 10.03 -17.78
C ILE A 134 0.45 8.56 -17.56
N ASN A 135 1.28 7.79 -16.86
CA ASN A 135 0.96 6.38 -16.58
C ASN A 135 -0.17 6.22 -15.57
N ILE A 136 -0.30 7.13 -14.60
CA ILE A 136 -1.45 7.24 -13.69
C ILE A 136 -2.73 7.51 -14.49
N HIS A 137 -2.72 8.55 -15.32
CA HIS A 137 -3.85 8.92 -16.17
C HIS A 137 -4.31 7.75 -17.07
N ARG A 138 -3.34 7.01 -17.63
CA ARG A 138 -3.60 5.83 -18.48
C ARG A 138 -3.85 4.53 -17.70
N LYS A 139 -3.88 4.57 -16.36
CA LYS A 139 -4.06 3.42 -15.46
C LYS A 139 -3.09 2.26 -15.77
N LYS A 140 -1.82 2.60 -16.08
CA LYS A 140 -0.76 1.62 -16.40
C LYS A 140 -0.05 1.15 -15.12
N TRP A 141 -0.75 0.37 -14.31
CA TRP A 141 -0.33 -0.06 -12.96
C TRP A 141 1.11 -0.59 -12.85
N LYS A 142 1.53 -1.47 -13.77
CA LYS A 142 2.90 -2.00 -13.79
C LYS A 142 3.95 -0.91 -13.94
N ASN A 143 3.69 0.11 -14.76
CA ASN A 143 4.60 1.23 -14.96
C ASN A 143 4.56 2.19 -13.77
N ILE A 144 3.36 2.49 -13.24
CA ILE A 144 3.21 3.35 -12.06
C ILE A 144 4.11 2.84 -10.93
N ARG A 145 4.01 1.55 -10.60
CA ARG A 145 4.89 0.95 -9.58
C ARG A 145 6.37 1.11 -9.92
N GLY A 146 6.77 0.83 -11.16
CA GLY A 146 8.16 0.99 -11.59
C GLY A 146 8.70 2.42 -11.43
N TYR A 147 7.86 3.44 -11.72
CA TYR A 147 8.23 4.84 -11.49
C TYR A 147 8.29 5.19 -10.00
N LEU A 148 7.38 4.67 -9.17
CA LEU A 148 7.44 4.84 -7.72
C LEU A 148 8.73 4.22 -7.15
N GLU A 149 9.18 3.09 -7.68
CA GLU A 149 10.42 2.46 -7.22
C GLU A 149 11.67 3.29 -7.52
N LEU A 150 11.68 3.96 -8.68
CA LEU A 150 12.76 4.82 -9.14
C LEU A 150 12.71 6.23 -8.53
N ALA A 151 11.65 6.59 -7.82
CA ALA A 151 11.50 7.92 -7.25
C ALA A 151 12.52 8.15 -6.11
N GLU A 152 13.33 9.18 -6.26
CA GLU A 152 14.29 9.62 -5.23
C GLU A 152 13.60 10.38 -4.09
N ASN A 153 12.59 11.20 -4.42
CA ASN A 153 11.83 11.96 -3.44
C ASN A 153 10.36 11.52 -3.47
N ILE A 154 9.99 10.66 -2.53
CA ILE A 154 8.64 10.10 -2.46
C ILE A 154 7.59 11.14 -2.00
N ILE A 155 8.01 12.19 -1.31
CA ILE A 155 7.12 13.26 -0.81
C ILE A 155 6.70 14.18 -1.96
N GLU A 156 7.64 14.55 -2.83
CA GLU A 156 7.30 15.29 -4.06
C GLU A 156 6.36 14.48 -4.95
N VAL A 157 6.61 13.17 -5.09
CA VAL A 157 5.70 12.28 -5.83
C VAL A 157 4.29 12.29 -5.23
N TYR A 158 4.18 12.24 -3.91
CA TYR A 158 2.89 12.29 -3.22
C TYR A 158 2.12 13.58 -3.52
N GLU A 159 2.78 14.73 -3.47
CA GLU A 159 2.15 16.02 -3.78
C GLU A 159 1.76 16.13 -5.27
N GLU A 160 2.58 15.62 -6.20
CA GLU A 160 2.23 15.58 -7.62
C GLU A 160 1.02 14.66 -7.89
N VAL A 161 0.90 13.55 -7.17
CA VAL A 161 -0.28 12.67 -7.24
C VAL A 161 -1.53 13.38 -6.70
N LYS A 162 -1.44 14.06 -5.55
CA LYS A 162 -2.54 14.89 -5.02
C LYS A 162 -2.95 15.96 -6.03
N LYS A 163 -1.97 16.66 -6.60
CA LYS A 163 -2.18 17.69 -7.63
C LYS A 163 -2.89 17.12 -8.86
N TYR A 164 -2.51 15.93 -9.30
CA TYR A 164 -3.14 15.24 -10.44
C TYR A 164 -4.63 14.98 -10.20
N PHE A 165 -4.97 14.33 -9.09
CA PHE A 165 -6.37 14.01 -8.79
C PHE A 165 -7.22 15.26 -8.53
N ARG A 166 -6.64 16.32 -7.95
CA ARG A 166 -7.30 17.61 -7.83
C ARG A 166 -7.62 18.22 -9.21
N LEU A 167 -6.62 18.35 -10.08
CA LEU A 167 -6.78 19.04 -11.37
C LEU A 167 -7.61 18.25 -12.38
N GLN A 168 -7.51 16.92 -12.39
CA GLN A 168 -8.13 16.08 -13.43
C GLN A 168 -9.44 15.43 -13.00
N HIS A 169 -9.70 15.36 -11.69
CA HIS A 169 -10.85 14.62 -11.15
C HIS A 169 -11.60 15.38 -10.05
N ASP A 170 -11.23 16.63 -9.75
CA ASP A 170 -11.83 17.46 -8.70
C ASP A 170 -11.85 16.78 -7.31
N LEU A 171 -10.86 15.91 -7.06
CA LEU A 171 -10.72 15.21 -5.79
C LEU A 171 -9.75 15.94 -4.88
N TYR A 172 -10.28 16.49 -3.78
CA TYR A 172 -9.51 17.15 -2.74
C TYR A 172 -9.15 16.15 -1.64
N LEU A 173 -7.85 15.97 -1.43
CA LEU A 173 -7.31 15.12 -0.37
C LEU A 173 -6.94 16.00 0.83
N ASN A 174 -7.20 15.48 2.03
CA ASN A 174 -6.77 16.14 3.26
C ASN A 174 -5.25 16.25 3.30
N ASP A 175 -4.76 17.30 3.97
CA ASP A 175 -3.33 17.42 4.25
C ASP A 175 -2.93 16.40 5.30
N TYR A 176 -2.35 15.31 4.80
CA TYR A 176 -1.79 14.22 5.58
C TYR A 176 -0.28 14.19 5.36
N ASP A 177 0.50 14.29 6.44
CA ASP A 177 1.95 14.15 6.38
C ASP A 177 2.33 12.67 6.20
N LEU A 178 2.78 12.33 4.99
CA LEU A 178 3.19 10.98 4.64
C LEU A 178 4.38 10.48 5.49
N ASN A 179 5.24 11.37 5.98
CA ASN A 179 6.38 10.99 6.84
C ASN A 179 5.91 10.55 8.23
N SER A 180 4.81 11.11 8.73
CA SER A 180 4.23 10.74 10.02
C SER A 180 3.69 9.30 10.07
N HIS A 181 3.42 8.68 8.91
CA HIS A 181 2.89 7.31 8.88
C HIS A 181 3.92 6.30 9.43
N PRO A 182 3.55 5.32 10.28
CA PRO A 182 4.52 4.37 10.84
C PRO A 182 5.04 3.36 9.81
N TYR A 183 4.27 3.08 8.75
CA TYR A 183 4.69 2.17 7.69
C TYR A 183 5.86 2.73 6.87
N LYS A 184 6.91 1.90 6.70
CA LYS A 184 8.18 2.25 6.07
C LYS A 184 8.06 2.39 4.55
N ASP A 185 7.28 1.53 3.90
CA ASP A 185 7.08 1.57 2.45
C ASP A 185 6.04 2.63 2.03
N LYS A 186 6.50 3.88 1.96
CA LYS A 186 5.68 5.01 1.48
C LYS A 186 5.22 4.86 0.04
N LYS A 187 5.97 4.14 -0.80
CA LYS A 187 5.63 3.90 -2.21
C LYS A 187 4.37 3.06 -2.30
N MET A 188 4.24 2.04 -1.44
CA MET A 188 3.03 1.22 -1.35
C MET A 188 1.81 2.03 -0.89
N ILE A 189 1.98 2.97 0.06
CA ILE A 189 0.91 3.88 0.49
C ILE A 189 0.39 4.70 -0.70
N ILE A 190 1.30 5.31 -1.46
CA ILE A 190 0.93 6.11 -2.65
C ILE A 190 0.26 5.24 -3.71
N LEU A 191 0.79 4.04 -3.97
CA LEU A 191 0.18 3.11 -4.92
C LEU A 191 -1.25 2.74 -4.51
N ALA A 192 -1.45 2.40 -3.25
CA ALA A 192 -2.77 2.08 -2.70
C ALA A 192 -3.73 3.28 -2.77
N LEU A 193 -3.24 4.49 -2.49
CA LEU A 193 -4.01 5.72 -2.64
C LEU A 193 -4.48 5.94 -4.08
N ILE A 194 -3.58 5.81 -5.07
CA ILE A 194 -3.94 5.94 -6.49
C ILE A 194 -5.04 4.92 -6.86
N HIS A 195 -4.90 3.67 -6.41
CA HIS A 195 -5.91 2.64 -6.63
C HIS A 195 -7.26 2.99 -5.98
N TYR A 196 -7.24 3.46 -4.73
CA TYR A 196 -8.43 3.86 -3.99
C TYR A 196 -9.19 4.98 -4.71
N LEU A 197 -8.49 6.04 -5.16
CA LEU A 197 -9.11 7.18 -5.83
C LEU A 197 -9.73 6.80 -7.17
N PHE A 198 -9.08 5.90 -7.92
CA PHE A 198 -9.70 5.41 -9.16
C PHE A 198 -10.89 4.48 -8.92
N ASP A 199 -10.95 3.79 -7.79
CA ASP A 199 -12.12 2.99 -7.43
C ASP A 199 -13.28 3.88 -6.94
N SER A 200 -13.00 4.92 -6.15
CA SER A 200 -14.03 5.89 -5.73
C SER A 200 -14.67 6.60 -6.92
N LEU A 201 -13.88 6.93 -7.96
CA LEU A 201 -14.41 7.50 -9.21
C LEU A 201 -15.34 6.56 -9.97
N LYS A 202 -15.11 5.24 -9.92
CA LYS A 202 -16.02 4.27 -10.58
C LYS A 202 -17.33 4.12 -9.83
N ASP A 203 -17.28 4.21 -8.50
CA ASP A 203 -18.47 4.03 -7.67
C ASP A 203 -19.40 5.24 -7.84
N THR A 204 -18.87 6.47 -7.92
CA THR A 204 -19.67 7.67 -8.27
C THR A 204 -20.27 7.57 -9.68
N GLU A 205 -19.51 7.19 -10.70
CA GLU A 205 -20.02 7.01 -12.07
C GLU A 205 -21.16 5.98 -12.19
N LYS A 206 -21.18 4.95 -11.34
CA LYS A 206 -22.24 3.92 -11.32
C LYS A 206 -23.53 4.40 -10.65
N GLU A 207 -23.43 5.25 -9.63
CA GLU A 207 -24.58 5.86 -8.98
C GLU A 207 -25.31 6.77 -9.97
N PHE A 208 -24.57 7.64 -10.68
CA PHE A 208 -25.16 8.51 -11.71
C PHE A 208 -25.84 7.77 -12.86
N LYS A 209 -25.36 6.58 -13.24
CA LYS A 209 -25.98 5.76 -14.31
C LYS A 209 -27.21 4.96 -13.88
N LYS A 210 -27.51 4.86 -12.58
CA LYS A 210 -28.71 4.21 -12.07
C LYS A 210 -29.89 5.18 -11.91
N GLU A 211 -29.62 6.47 -11.92
CA GLU A 211 -30.60 7.53 -11.68
C GLU A 211 -31.06 8.23 -12.97
N GLY A 212 -30.52 7.85 -14.14
CA GLY A 212 -30.94 8.34 -15.46
C GLY A 212 -31.46 7.21 -16.34
#